data_AF-A0A0D3K791-F1
#
_entry.id   AF-A0A0D3K791-F1
#
_cell.length_a   1.000
_cell.length_b   1.000
_cell.length_c   1.000
_cell.angle_alpha   90.00
_cell.angle_beta   90.00
_cell.angle_gamma   90.00
#
_symmetry.space_group_name_H-M   'P 1'
#
loop_
_entity.id
_entity.type
_entity.pdbx_description
1 polymer ?
#
loop_
_entity_poly.entity_id
_entity_poly.type
_entity_poly.pdbx_seq_one_letter_code
_entity_poly.pdbx_strand_id
1 'polypeptide(L)'
;MNVLTTALAEAFHRRDTPRTRRRVGGGALYILGGTGADGITRLSGVQIFDPQTNSWAAGPAMCTARYICAAAVLDGKIFVMGGVAADGSTRLSSVELFDPQTNSWAARPAMGTARSSHAAVVLSGKLYVMGGVATDSRTRLSSFESFDPQTNSWAAGPPMGTVRSSHAAAAVEGKVYVMGGVAADGRTRLSSVELFDPQTNSWTAGPPMGTARSHTAAAVVGGKIYLVGGMAAAETRLSSVDIFDSQTGSWTAGPDMGTARSAATVTVVDGKIYVVGGFDGDARLSSVQVLDPQTGSWAAGPPMPTRRTSHVAAALGVR
;
A
#
# COMPACT_ATOMS: atom_id res chain seq x y z
N MET A 1 -55.73 50.90 18.67
CA MET A 1 -54.78 50.11 19.48
C MET A 1 -55.52 48.94 20.08
N ASN A 2 -55.47 47.78 19.45
CA ASN A 2 -55.20 46.50 20.13
C ASN A 2 -55.17 45.41 19.06
N VAL A 3 -54.04 44.73 19.06
CA VAL A 3 -53.67 43.59 18.24
C VAL A 3 -54.31 42.35 18.87
N LEU A 4 -54.83 41.42 18.06
CA LEU A 4 -54.76 39.96 18.27
C LEU A 4 -55.48 39.24 17.13
N THR A 5 -54.72 38.92 16.09
CA THR A 5 -55.00 37.87 15.11
C THR A 5 -54.45 36.55 15.65
N THR A 6 -55.29 35.52 15.80
CA THR A 6 -54.85 34.14 16.10
C THR A 6 -55.01 33.31 14.84
N ALA A 7 -53.89 32.99 14.18
CA ALA A 7 -53.84 32.13 13.00
C ALA A 7 -53.59 30.68 13.41
N LEU A 8 -54.30 29.77 12.73
CA LEU A 8 -54.16 28.32 12.79
C LEU A 8 -52.73 27.88 12.42
N ALA A 9 -52.14 27.00 13.23
CA ALA A 9 -50.88 26.33 12.90
C ALA A 9 -51.17 25.00 12.18
N GLU A 10 -50.96 24.95 10.87
CA GLU A 10 -50.88 23.69 10.13
C GLU A 10 -49.47 23.10 10.22
N ALA A 11 -49.42 21.83 10.62
CA ALA A 11 -48.22 21.03 10.74
C ALA A 11 -47.68 20.61 9.37
N PHE A 12 -46.47 21.04 9.01
CA PHE A 12 -45.71 20.42 7.92
C PHE A 12 -44.66 19.47 8.48
N HIS A 13 -45.02 18.19 8.51
CA HIS A 13 -44.12 17.06 8.72
C HIS A 13 -43.24 16.92 7.46
N ARG A 14 -42.01 17.47 7.48
CA ARG A 14 -41.02 17.12 6.46
C ARG A 14 -40.60 15.67 6.71
N ARG A 15 -41.11 14.77 5.86
CA ARG A 15 -40.58 13.42 5.71
C ARG A 15 -39.15 13.55 5.16
N ASP A 16 -38.16 13.35 6.02
CA ASP A 16 -36.80 13.06 5.56
C ASP A 16 -36.83 11.71 4.86
N THR A 17 -36.78 11.74 3.53
CA THR A 17 -36.50 10.56 2.71
C THR A 17 -35.09 10.09 3.04
N PRO A 18 -34.89 8.81 3.42
CA PRO A 18 -33.55 8.29 3.63
C PRO A 18 -32.80 8.37 2.30
N ARG A 19 -31.69 9.14 2.26
CA ARG A 19 -30.72 9.02 1.17
C ARG A 19 -30.16 7.61 1.22
N THR A 20 -30.69 6.73 0.37
CA THR A 20 -30.13 5.41 0.12
C THR A 20 -28.68 5.59 -0.32
N ARG A 21 -27.72 5.32 0.58
CA ARG A 21 -26.31 5.18 0.22
C ARG A 21 -26.24 4.08 -0.83
N ARG A 22 -26.03 4.47 -2.08
CA ARG A 22 -25.72 3.53 -3.17
C ARG A 22 -24.49 2.76 -2.71
N ARG A 23 -24.62 1.44 -2.50
CA ARG A 23 -23.45 0.56 -2.35
C ARG A 23 -22.59 0.79 -3.60
N VAL A 24 -21.40 1.34 -3.41
CA VAL A 24 -20.38 1.45 -4.46
C VAL A 24 -20.02 0.01 -4.81
N GLY A 25 -20.56 -0.47 -5.92
CA GLY A 25 -20.40 -1.84 -6.40
C GLY A 25 -19.14 -2.07 -7.22
N GLY A 26 -18.26 -1.06 -7.34
CA GLY A 26 -16.92 -1.20 -7.91
C GLY A 26 -15.89 -0.86 -6.85
N GLY A 27 -14.76 -1.57 -6.84
CA GLY A 27 -13.72 -1.28 -5.87
C GLY A 27 -13.15 0.13 -6.05
N ALA A 28 -12.75 0.80 -4.96
CA ALA A 28 -12.10 2.11 -5.00
C ALA A 28 -10.63 2.01 -4.59
N LEU A 29 -9.78 2.79 -5.25
CA LEU A 29 -8.34 2.87 -4.99
C LEU A 29 -8.05 4.09 -4.10
N TYR A 30 -7.33 3.87 -3.01
CA TYR A 30 -6.95 4.86 -2.02
C TYR A 30 -5.45 5.10 -2.09
N ILE A 31 -5.05 6.33 -2.34
CA ILE A 31 -3.66 6.78 -2.32
C ILE A 31 -3.42 7.58 -1.04
N LEU A 32 -2.47 7.09 -0.25
CA LEU A 32 -2.28 7.48 1.15
C LEU A 32 -0.82 7.89 1.35
N GLY A 33 -0.61 9.00 2.05
CA GLY A 33 0.72 9.46 2.42
C GLY A 33 1.59 9.85 1.24
N GLY A 34 2.90 9.70 1.44
CA GLY A 34 3.95 10.05 0.50
C GLY A 34 4.40 11.50 0.57
N THR A 35 5.20 11.89 -0.40
CA THR A 35 5.66 13.29 -0.55
C THR A 35 4.87 14.01 -1.65
N GLY A 36 4.65 15.31 -1.44
CA GLY A 36 4.04 16.22 -2.42
C GLY A 36 4.96 16.54 -3.59
N ALA A 37 4.49 17.43 -4.48
CA ALA A 37 5.22 17.79 -5.70
C ALA A 37 6.59 18.43 -5.44
N ASP A 38 6.72 19.17 -4.34
CA ASP A 38 7.97 19.75 -3.84
C ASP A 38 8.99 18.68 -3.41
N GLY A 39 8.55 17.44 -3.15
CA GLY A 39 9.37 16.36 -2.61
C GLY A 39 9.70 16.51 -1.12
N ILE A 40 9.17 17.55 -0.47
CA ILE A 40 9.46 17.90 0.92
C ILE A 40 8.17 17.82 1.75
N THR A 41 7.01 18.19 1.24
CA THR A 41 5.79 18.14 2.05
C THR A 41 5.34 16.69 2.22
N ARG A 42 5.17 16.26 3.46
CA ARG A 42 4.67 14.91 3.80
C ARG A 42 3.17 14.99 3.90
N LEU A 43 2.47 14.04 3.27
CA LEU A 43 1.02 14.15 3.07
C LEU A 43 0.25 13.34 4.10
N SER A 44 -0.84 13.91 4.60
CA SER A 44 -1.94 13.17 5.25
C SER A 44 -3.16 13.04 4.35
N GLY A 45 -3.26 13.89 3.32
CA GLY A 45 -4.38 13.94 2.39
C GLY A 45 -4.50 12.67 1.55
N VAL A 46 -5.72 12.14 1.47
CA VAL A 46 -6.06 10.90 0.77
C VAL A 46 -6.68 11.23 -0.58
N GLN A 47 -6.20 10.56 -1.63
CA GLN A 47 -6.82 10.61 -2.96
C GLN A 47 -7.53 9.29 -3.22
N ILE A 48 -8.80 9.35 -3.57
CA ILE A 48 -9.64 8.18 -3.85
C ILE A 48 -9.98 8.18 -5.33
N PHE A 49 -9.63 7.11 -6.02
CA PHE A 49 -10.02 6.86 -7.40
C PHE A 49 -11.21 5.90 -7.43
N ASP A 50 -12.28 6.34 -8.08
CA ASP A 50 -13.42 5.49 -8.41
C ASP A 50 -13.29 5.05 -9.88
N PRO A 51 -13.04 3.74 -10.14
CA PRO A 51 -12.92 3.21 -11.50
C PRO A 51 -14.24 3.21 -12.27
N GLN A 52 -15.39 3.23 -11.59
CA GLN A 52 -16.71 3.22 -12.24
C GLN A 52 -17.04 4.59 -12.85
N THR A 53 -16.67 5.66 -12.15
CA THR A 53 -16.84 7.03 -12.64
C THR A 53 -15.58 7.59 -13.31
N ASN A 54 -14.48 6.83 -13.29
CA ASN A 54 -13.18 7.22 -13.80
C ASN A 54 -12.71 8.58 -13.25
N SER A 55 -12.92 8.81 -11.94
CA SER A 55 -12.69 10.12 -11.32
C SER A 55 -11.95 10.04 -9.99
N TRP A 56 -11.16 11.07 -9.71
CA TRP A 56 -10.49 11.26 -8.43
C TRP A 56 -11.29 12.19 -7.50
N ALA A 57 -11.33 11.84 -6.22
CA ALA A 57 -11.90 12.67 -5.15
C ALA A 57 -10.95 12.74 -3.94
N ALA A 58 -11.10 13.78 -3.12
CA ALA A 58 -10.42 13.84 -1.84
C ALA A 58 -11.16 12.97 -0.82
N GLY A 59 -10.41 12.14 -0.10
CA GLY A 59 -10.90 11.39 1.06
C GLY A 59 -10.61 12.13 2.38
N PRO A 60 -11.13 11.62 3.51
CA PRO A 60 -10.76 12.13 4.82
C PRO A 60 -9.25 11.95 5.05
N ALA A 61 -8.58 13.01 5.49
CA ALA A 61 -7.15 12.98 5.74
C ALA A 61 -6.81 12.05 6.92
N MET A 62 -5.65 11.38 6.83
CA MET A 62 -5.06 10.67 7.96
C MET A 62 -4.79 11.65 9.12
N CYS A 63 -4.77 11.15 10.35
CA CYS A 63 -4.41 11.93 11.52
C CYS A 63 -2.94 12.37 11.47
N THR A 64 -2.06 11.50 10.93
CA THR A 64 -0.63 11.78 10.82
C THR A 64 -0.20 11.82 9.36
N ALA A 65 0.44 12.92 8.95
CA ALA A 65 1.14 12.98 7.68
C ALA A 65 2.37 12.05 7.72
N ARG A 66 2.50 11.18 6.73
CA ARG A 66 3.55 10.15 6.69
C ARG A 66 3.99 9.80 5.28
N TYR A 67 5.25 9.44 5.12
CA TYR A 67 5.81 8.87 3.88
C TYR A 67 6.62 7.62 4.19
N ILE A 68 6.81 6.75 3.19
CA ILE A 68 7.52 5.47 3.34
C ILE A 68 6.91 4.58 4.45
N CYS A 69 5.59 4.68 4.59
CA CYS A 69 4.77 3.79 5.42
C CYS A 69 4.41 2.51 4.63
N ALA A 70 3.73 1.59 5.29
CA ALA A 70 3.06 0.47 4.63
C ALA A 70 1.53 0.59 4.80
N ALA A 71 0.76 0.06 3.86
CA ALA A 71 -0.67 -0.11 4.01
C ALA A 71 -1.11 -1.52 3.61
N ALA A 72 -2.16 -2.01 4.26
CA ALA A 72 -2.78 -3.29 3.94
C ALA A 72 -4.28 -3.24 4.24
N VAL A 73 -5.05 -4.08 3.56
CA VAL A 73 -6.51 -4.16 3.71
C VAL A 73 -6.87 -5.41 4.49
N LEU A 74 -7.47 -5.22 5.67
CA LEU A 74 -7.97 -6.29 6.52
C LEU A 74 -9.44 -6.01 6.84
N ASP A 75 -10.31 -7.01 6.64
CA ASP A 75 -11.75 -6.93 6.92
C ASP A 75 -12.45 -5.70 6.33
N GLY A 76 -12.08 -5.36 5.08
CA GLY A 76 -12.63 -4.22 4.35
C GLY A 76 -12.22 -2.85 4.90
N LYS A 77 -11.17 -2.79 5.72
CA LYS A 77 -10.63 -1.56 6.30
C LYS A 77 -9.15 -1.41 5.92
N ILE A 78 -8.69 -0.16 5.79
CA ILE A 78 -7.31 0.11 5.43
C ILE A 78 -6.52 0.39 6.70
N PHE A 79 -5.45 -0.36 6.93
CA PHE A 79 -4.47 -0.08 7.95
C PHE A 79 -3.29 0.63 7.31
N VAL A 80 -2.84 1.73 7.92
CA VAL A 80 -1.62 2.44 7.54
C VAL A 80 -0.66 2.42 8.73
N MET A 81 0.54 1.90 8.50
CA MET A 81 1.49 1.51 9.54
C MET A 81 2.84 2.18 9.35
N GLY A 82 3.38 2.72 10.44
CA GLY A 82 4.72 3.29 10.51
C GLY A 82 5.03 4.36 9.45
N GLY A 83 6.25 4.35 8.94
CA GLY A 83 6.79 5.38 8.06
C GLY A 83 7.48 6.49 8.83
N VAL A 84 7.67 7.63 8.18
CA VAL A 84 8.32 8.81 8.75
C VAL A 84 7.34 9.96 8.82
N ALA A 85 7.32 10.66 9.95
CA ALA A 85 6.42 11.77 10.26
C ALA A 85 6.72 13.03 9.43
N ALA A 86 5.90 14.06 9.63
CA ALA A 86 5.99 15.34 8.92
C ALA A 86 7.33 16.07 9.11
N ASP A 87 7.98 15.90 10.26
CA ASP A 87 9.31 16.46 10.55
C ASP A 87 10.43 15.85 9.68
N GLY A 88 10.14 14.78 8.94
CA GLY A 88 11.08 14.11 8.06
C GLY A 88 12.11 13.21 8.74
N SER A 89 12.08 13.08 10.08
CA SER A 89 13.08 12.37 10.88
C SER A 89 12.51 11.33 11.84
N THR A 90 11.33 11.60 12.42
CA THR A 90 10.68 10.72 13.38
C THR A 90 10.08 9.50 12.69
N ARG A 91 10.56 8.30 13.05
CA ARG A 91 9.97 7.04 12.60
C ARG A 91 8.79 6.69 13.49
N LEU A 92 7.72 6.23 12.87
CA LEU A 92 6.48 5.92 13.55
C LEU A 92 6.37 4.41 13.79
N SER A 93 5.85 4.04 14.95
CA SER A 93 5.21 2.74 15.20
C SER A 93 3.69 2.83 15.13
N SER A 94 3.14 4.04 14.97
CA SER A 94 1.70 4.29 14.99
C SER A 94 1.00 3.62 13.82
N VAL A 95 -0.20 3.13 14.12
CA VAL A 95 -1.10 2.46 13.18
C VAL A 95 -2.41 3.23 13.15
N GLU A 96 -2.83 3.60 11.95
CA GLU A 96 -4.10 4.27 11.70
C GLU A 96 -5.00 3.36 10.86
N LEU A 97 -6.26 3.26 11.23
CA LEU A 97 -7.28 2.47 10.55
C LEU A 97 -8.30 3.40 9.92
N PHE A 98 -8.51 3.28 8.61
CA PHE A 98 -9.64 3.87 7.91
C PHE A 98 -10.79 2.89 7.80
N ASP A 99 -11.96 3.30 8.30
CA ASP A 99 -13.21 2.59 8.10
C ASP A 99 -14.06 3.28 7.01
N PRO A 100 -14.29 2.65 5.85
CA PRO A 100 -15.08 3.24 4.78
C PRO A 100 -16.57 3.38 5.12
N GLN A 101 -17.09 2.63 6.10
CA GLN A 101 -18.51 2.71 6.49
C GLN A 101 -18.79 4.01 7.24
N THR A 102 -17.89 4.38 8.17
CA THR A 102 -17.98 5.62 8.94
C THR A 102 -17.24 6.78 8.27
N ASN A 103 -16.43 6.51 7.24
CA ASN A 103 -15.59 7.48 6.54
C ASN A 103 -14.66 8.23 7.51
N SER A 104 -14.04 7.50 8.43
CA SER A 104 -13.23 8.08 9.50
C SER A 104 -11.96 7.28 9.79
N TRP A 105 -10.97 7.97 10.32
CA TRP A 105 -9.73 7.38 10.82
C TRP A 105 -9.80 7.13 12.32
N ALA A 106 -9.18 6.04 12.78
CA ALA A 106 -9.03 5.73 14.20
C ALA A 106 -7.61 5.19 14.47
N ALA A 107 -7.05 5.56 15.61
CA ALA A 107 -5.80 4.97 16.08
C ALA A 107 -5.99 3.49 16.44
N ARG A 108 -4.96 2.69 16.21
CA ARG A 108 -4.87 1.28 16.60
C ARG A 108 -3.62 1.05 17.46
N PRO A 109 -3.54 -0.09 18.17
CA PRO A 109 -2.33 -0.46 18.91
C PRO A 109 -1.09 -0.28 18.03
N ALA A 110 -0.09 0.41 18.56
CA ALA A 110 1.15 0.65 17.85
C ALA A 110 1.97 -0.65 17.73
N MET A 111 2.76 -0.75 16.67
CA MET A 111 3.78 -1.80 16.55
C MET A 111 4.78 -1.68 17.71
N GLY A 112 5.41 -2.78 18.09
CA GLY A 112 6.52 -2.78 19.05
C GLY A 112 7.76 -2.08 18.50
N THR A 113 7.97 -2.12 17.18
CA THR A 113 9.10 -1.45 16.51
C THR A 113 8.63 -0.31 15.61
N ALA A 114 9.12 0.90 15.84
CA ALA A 114 8.98 2.01 14.90
C ALA A 114 9.85 1.78 13.66
N ARG A 115 9.25 1.87 12.47
CA ARG A 115 9.92 1.47 11.22
C ARG A 115 9.43 2.27 10.01
N SER A 116 10.32 2.44 9.03
CA SER A 116 10.03 3.00 7.70
C SER A 116 10.61 2.08 6.62
N SER A 117 10.21 2.23 5.35
CA SER A 117 10.68 1.36 4.24
C SER A 117 10.45 -0.13 4.47
N HIS A 118 9.40 -0.46 5.23
CA HIS A 118 8.98 -1.81 5.54
C HIS A 118 7.82 -2.22 4.63
N ALA A 119 7.52 -3.50 4.58
CA ALA A 119 6.33 -4.00 3.89
C ALA A 119 5.31 -4.51 4.90
N ALA A 120 4.04 -4.52 4.47
CA ALA A 120 2.95 -5.12 5.23
C ALA A 120 2.07 -5.96 4.29
N VAL A 121 1.57 -7.08 4.78
CA VAL A 121 0.62 -7.94 4.06
C VAL A 121 -0.46 -8.45 5.01
N VAL A 122 -1.61 -8.85 4.44
CA VAL A 122 -2.63 -9.61 5.17
C VAL A 122 -2.57 -11.05 4.72
N LEU A 123 -2.60 -11.97 5.68
CA LEU A 123 -2.69 -13.40 5.43
C LEU A 123 -3.50 -14.04 6.56
N SER A 124 -4.47 -14.89 6.21
CA SER A 124 -5.30 -15.63 7.17
C SER A 124 -5.91 -14.76 8.29
N GLY A 125 -6.39 -13.57 7.93
CA GLY A 125 -7.05 -12.64 8.88
C GLY A 125 -6.09 -11.90 9.82
N LYS A 126 -4.77 -12.02 9.62
CA LYS A 126 -3.76 -11.29 10.40
C LYS A 126 -3.00 -10.33 9.51
N LEU A 127 -2.55 -9.24 10.11
CA LEU A 127 -1.59 -8.32 9.49
C LEU A 127 -0.18 -8.76 9.85
N TYR A 128 0.71 -8.71 8.88
CA TYR A 128 2.13 -9.00 9.06
C TYR A 128 2.94 -7.81 8.57
N VAL A 129 3.95 -7.42 9.35
CA VAL A 129 4.84 -6.31 9.05
C VAL A 129 6.29 -6.77 9.17
N MET A 130 7.10 -6.51 8.14
CA MET A 130 8.49 -6.97 8.10
C MET A 130 9.51 -5.94 7.64
N GLY A 131 10.69 -6.05 8.23
CA GLY A 131 11.89 -5.31 7.86
C GLY A 131 11.74 -3.80 7.97
N GLY A 132 12.45 -3.08 7.10
CA GLY A 132 12.52 -1.62 7.09
C GLY A 132 13.75 -1.06 7.79
N VAL A 133 13.66 0.21 8.16
CA VAL A 133 14.71 0.99 8.83
C VAL A 133 14.18 1.48 10.18
N ALA A 134 14.98 1.26 11.22
CA ALA A 134 14.70 1.62 12.61
C ALA A 134 14.79 3.14 12.85
N THR A 135 14.58 3.55 14.10
CA THR A 135 14.55 4.95 14.54
C THR A 135 15.87 5.70 14.35
N ASP A 136 17.01 5.02 14.38
CA ASP A 136 18.36 5.60 14.22
C ASP A 136 18.74 5.96 12.76
N SER A 137 17.88 5.65 11.78
CA SER A 137 18.10 5.85 10.34
C SER A 137 19.14 4.97 9.68
N ARG A 138 19.81 4.11 10.44
CA ARG A 138 20.99 3.36 10.00
C ARG A 138 20.71 1.87 10.05
N THR A 139 20.08 1.42 11.13
CA THR A 139 19.79 0.02 11.37
C THR A 139 18.64 -0.44 10.50
N ARG A 140 18.95 -1.40 9.61
CA ARG A 140 17.94 -2.15 8.84
C ARG A 140 17.48 -3.36 9.61
N LEU A 141 16.21 -3.66 9.47
CA LEU A 141 15.54 -4.68 10.26
C LEU A 141 15.37 -5.97 9.45
N SER A 142 15.55 -7.10 10.11
CA SER A 142 14.95 -8.38 9.73
C SER A 142 13.72 -8.72 10.60
N SER A 143 13.41 -7.87 11.58
CA SER A 143 12.33 -8.11 12.53
C SER A 143 10.96 -8.13 11.85
N PHE A 144 10.11 -8.97 12.39
CA PHE A 144 8.79 -9.30 11.88
C PHE A 144 7.80 -9.26 13.04
N GLU A 145 6.66 -8.60 12.80
CA GLU A 145 5.58 -8.46 13.78
C GLU A 145 4.26 -8.82 13.11
N SER A 146 3.36 -9.44 13.87
CA SER A 146 2.01 -9.75 13.42
C SER A 146 0.98 -9.09 14.32
N PHE A 147 -0.11 -8.61 13.75
CA PHE A 147 -1.25 -8.08 14.48
C PHE A 147 -2.44 -9.01 14.32
N ASP A 148 -3.00 -9.40 15.46
CA ASP A 148 -4.20 -10.22 15.53
C ASP A 148 -5.41 -9.32 15.88
N PRO A 149 -6.39 -9.16 14.97
CA PRO A 149 -7.56 -8.32 15.23
C PRO A 149 -8.46 -8.88 16.35
N GLN A 150 -8.39 -10.19 16.66
CA GLN A 150 -9.20 -10.80 17.70
C GLN A 150 -8.72 -10.42 19.10
N THR A 151 -7.41 -10.35 19.29
CA THR A 151 -6.80 -9.92 20.56
C THR A 151 -6.46 -8.43 20.56
N ASN A 152 -6.59 -7.76 19.40
CA ASN A 152 -6.22 -6.36 19.20
C ASN A 152 -4.79 -6.08 19.72
N SER A 153 -3.84 -6.95 19.37
CA SER A 153 -2.46 -6.86 19.86
C SER A 153 -1.44 -7.26 18.80
N TRP A 154 -0.23 -6.72 18.96
CA TRP A 154 0.94 -7.10 18.17
C TRP A 154 1.73 -8.19 18.89
N ALA A 155 2.30 -9.11 18.11
CA ALA A 155 3.22 -10.13 18.58
C ALA A 155 4.45 -10.17 17.66
N ALA A 156 5.64 -10.23 18.27
CA ALA A 156 6.87 -10.50 17.52
C ALA A 156 6.85 -11.95 17.00
N GLY A 157 7.38 -12.16 15.80
CA GLY A 157 7.61 -13.49 15.25
C GLY A 157 9.09 -13.71 14.89
N PRO A 158 9.40 -14.82 14.21
CA PRO A 158 10.77 -15.14 13.82
C PRO A 158 11.31 -14.07 12.84
N PRO A 159 12.56 -13.62 13.00
CA PRO A 159 13.15 -12.68 12.05
C PRO A 159 13.41 -13.35 10.70
N MET A 160 13.40 -12.55 9.63
CA MET A 160 13.94 -12.97 8.34
C MET A 160 15.44 -13.34 8.48
N GLY A 161 15.93 -14.24 7.63
CA GLY A 161 17.35 -14.57 7.55
C GLY A 161 18.19 -13.42 6.97
N THR A 162 17.58 -12.57 6.14
CA THR A 162 18.23 -11.37 5.59
C THR A 162 17.58 -10.09 6.13
N VAL A 163 18.39 -9.10 6.53
CA VAL A 163 17.89 -7.75 6.82
C VAL A 163 17.53 -7.04 5.52
N ARG A 164 16.36 -6.39 5.48
CA ARG A 164 15.84 -5.79 4.24
C ARG A 164 15.08 -4.51 4.52
N SER A 165 15.31 -3.50 3.70
CA SER A 165 14.47 -2.29 3.61
C SER A 165 14.10 -2.00 2.15
N SER A 166 13.03 -1.25 1.90
CA SER A 166 12.53 -0.93 0.56
C SER A 166 12.33 -2.18 -0.32
N HIS A 167 11.93 -3.29 0.30
CA HIS A 167 11.56 -4.53 -0.37
C HIS A 167 10.05 -4.54 -0.67
N ALA A 168 9.61 -5.44 -1.54
CA ALA A 168 8.19 -5.74 -1.66
C ALA A 168 7.83 -6.98 -0.84
N ALA A 169 6.57 -7.07 -0.41
CA ALA A 169 6.01 -8.30 0.12
C ALA A 169 4.64 -8.58 -0.50
N ALA A 170 4.29 -9.85 -0.61
CA ALA A 170 3.01 -10.32 -1.13
C ALA A 170 2.57 -11.60 -0.41
N ALA A 171 1.27 -11.79 -0.23
CA ALA A 171 0.72 -13.04 0.29
C ALA A 171 0.06 -13.84 -0.84
N VAL A 172 0.49 -15.08 -1.04
CA VAL A 172 -0.08 -15.99 -2.06
C VAL A 172 -0.02 -17.42 -1.53
N GLU A 173 -1.08 -18.19 -1.80
CA GLU A 173 -1.18 -19.62 -1.44
C GLU A 173 -0.78 -19.94 0.02
N GLY A 174 -1.24 -19.11 0.97
CA GLY A 174 -1.03 -19.38 2.39
C GLY A 174 0.33 -18.94 2.95
N LYS A 175 1.20 -18.32 2.13
CA LYS A 175 2.55 -17.87 2.53
C LYS A 175 2.76 -16.40 2.25
N VAL A 176 3.70 -15.79 2.97
CA VAL A 176 4.19 -14.44 2.68
C VAL A 176 5.52 -14.52 1.97
N TYR A 177 5.65 -13.83 0.84
CA TYR A 177 6.87 -13.70 0.06
C TYR A 177 7.44 -12.32 0.30
N VAL A 178 8.72 -12.24 0.62
CA VAL A 178 9.49 -11.00 0.76
C VAL A 178 10.56 -10.97 -0.31
N MET A 179 10.55 -9.96 -1.16
CA MET A 179 11.30 -9.93 -2.41
C MET A 179 12.17 -8.68 -2.50
N GLY A 180 13.47 -8.91 -2.68
CA GLY A 180 14.46 -7.86 -2.91
C GLY A 180 14.68 -6.93 -1.73
N GLY A 181 14.81 -5.63 -2.04
CA GLY A 181 15.14 -4.57 -1.09
C GLY A 181 16.63 -4.23 -1.05
N VAL A 182 17.01 -3.52 0.00
CA VAL A 182 18.38 -3.08 0.30
C VAL A 182 18.86 -3.79 1.56
N ALA A 183 20.06 -4.37 1.47
CA ALA A 183 20.73 -5.12 2.53
C ALA A 183 21.25 -4.22 3.67
N ALA A 184 21.89 -4.83 4.67
CA ALA A 184 22.36 -4.20 5.91
C ALA A 184 23.22 -2.96 5.67
N ASP A 185 24.09 -3.00 4.66
CA ASP A 185 25.03 -1.95 4.30
C ASP A 185 24.37 -0.68 3.73
N GLY A 186 23.06 -0.74 3.47
CA GLY A 186 22.29 0.36 2.89
C GLY A 186 22.60 0.65 1.43
N ARG A 187 23.35 -0.20 0.73
CA ARG A 187 23.83 0.00 -0.64
C ARG A 187 23.49 -1.17 -1.56
N THR A 188 23.66 -2.40 -1.06
CA THR A 188 23.49 -3.62 -1.85
C THR A 188 22.00 -3.89 -2.08
N ARG A 189 21.59 -3.94 -3.35
CA ARG A 189 20.24 -4.38 -3.73
C ARG A 189 20.21 -5.91 -3.75
N LEU A 190 19.07 -6.46 -3.34
CA LEU A 190 18.88 -7.89 -3.20
C LEU A 190 18.05 -8.46 -4.37
N SER A 191 18.45 -9.61 -4.87
CA SER A 191 17.62 -10.48 -5.72
C SER A 191 16.96 -11.62 -4.93
N SER A 192 17.43 -11.86 -3.70
CA SER A 192 16.95 -12.96 -2.86
C SER A 192 15.49 -12.76 -2.44
N VAL A 193 14.81 -13.88 -2.29
CA VAL A 193 13.42 -13.99 -1.85
C VAL A 193 13.37 -14.85 -0.60
N GLU A 194 12.53 -14.49 0.36
CA GLU A 194 12.27 -15.29 1.56
C GLU A 194 10.77 -15.50 1.72
N LEU A 195 10.39 -16.70 2.16
CA LEU A 195 9.01 -17.10 2.37
C LEU A 195 8.76 -17.34 3.86
N PHE A 196 7.74 -16.70 4.42
CA PHE A 196 7.22 -17.02 5.73
C PHE A 196 6.03 -17.97 5.60
N ASP A 197 6.13 -19.10 6.31
CA ASP A 197 5.04 -20.05 6.45
C ASP A 197 4.43 -19.92 7.87
N PRO A 198 3.17 -19.46 7.99
CA PRO A 198 2.53 -19.30 9.30
C PRO A 198 2.23 -20.64 9.99
N GLN A 199 2.22 -21.77 9.29
CA GLN A 199 1.98 -23.09 9.88
C GLN A 199 3.20 -23.58 10.65
N THR A 200 4.39 -23.37 10.10
CA THR A 200 5.66 -23.73 10.74
C THR A 200 6.25 -22.58 11.55
N ASN A 201 5.69 -21.38 11.43
CA ASN A 201 6.19 -20.14 12.02
C ASN A 201 7.69 -19.96 11.73
N SER A 202 8.07 -20.07 10.46
CA SER A 202 9.47 -20.02 10.04
C SER A 202 9.65 -19.39 8.66
N TRP A 203 10.87 -18.91 8.44
CA TRP A 203 11.31 -18.38 7.15
C TRP A 203 12.12 -19.41 6.37
N THR A 204 11.94 -19.44 5.06
CA THR A 204 12.72 -20.27 4.14
C THR A 204 13.19 -19.45 2.94
N ALA A 205 14.31 -19.84 2.33
CA ALA A 205 14.77 -19.20 1.11
C ALA A 205 13.86 -19.59 -0.07
N GLY A 206 13.53 -18.59 -0.90
CA GLY A 206 12.77 -18.77 -2.13
C GLY A 206 13.64 -18.70 -3.38
N PRO A 207 13.07 -19.02 -4.56
CA PRO A 207 13.70 -18.80 -5.85
C PRO A 207 14.07 -17.32 -6.02
N PRO A 208 15.35 -16.97 -6.27
CA PRO A 208 15.76 -15.58 -6.41
C PRO A 208 15.22 -14.99 -7.72
N MET A 209 15.04 -13.67 -7.72
CA MET A 209 14.70 -12.89 -8.91
C MET A 209 15.90 -12.81 -9.86
N GLY A 210 15.65 -12.64 -11.15
CA GLY A 210 16.72 -12.44 -12.14
C GLY A 210 17.47 -11.11 -11.95
N THR A 211 16.77 -10.08 -11.49
CA THR A 211 17.35 -8.75 -11.24
C THR A 211 17.23 -8.36 -9.77
N ALA A 212 18.36 -8.03 -9.14
CA ALA A 212 18.37 -7.43 -7.81
C ALA A 212 17.72 -6.04 -7.84
N ARG A 213 16.69 -5.83 -7.00
CA ARG A 213 15.90 -4.59 -7.03
C ARG A 213 15.41 -4.16 -5.66
N SER A 214 15.27 -2.85 -5.48
CA SER A 214 14.65 -2.22 -4.31
C SER A 214 13.58 -1.22 -4.78
N HIS A 215 12.79 -0.67 -3.85
CA HIS A 215 11.72 0.30 -4.13
C HIS A 215 10.73 -0.20 -5.20
N THR A 216 10.60 -1.52 -5.26
CA THR A 216 9.68 -2.25 -6.15
C THR A 216 8.36 -2.46 -5.43
N ALA A 217 7.32 -2.73 -6.19
CA ALA A 217 5.99 -2.97 -5.65
C ALA A 217 5.45 -4.30 -6.19
N ALA A 218 4.65 -5.01 -5.38
CA ALA A 218 4.13 -6.34 -5.73
C ALA A 218 2.60 -6.37 -5.67
N ALA A 219 1.99 -7.00 -6.68
CA ALA A 219 0.56 -7.29 -6.72
C ALA A 219 0.33 -8.78 -6.93
N VAL A 220 -0.79 -9.32 -6.46
CA VAL A 220 -1.15 -10.74 -6.63
C VAL A 220 -2.40 -10.84 -7.48
N VAL A 221 -2.31 -11.54 -8.61
CA VAL A 221 -3.46 -11.83 -9.47
C VAL A 221 -3.36 -13.29 -9.94
N GLY A 222 -4.45 -14.05 -9.80
CA GLY A 222 -4.51 -15.43 -10.30
C GLY A 222 -3.42 -16.36 -9.75
N GLY A 223 -3.06 -16.22 -8.47
CA GLY A 223 -2.00 -17.01 -7.84
C GLY A 223 -0.57 -16.62 -8.24
N LYS A 224 -0.39 -15.56 -9.02
CA LYS A 224 0.93 -15.07 -9.44
C LYS A 224 1.28 -13.75 -8.76
N ILE A 225 2.54 -13.57 -8.41
CA ILE A 225 3.07 -12.30 -7.91
C ILE A 225 3.67 -11.52 -9.08
N TYR A 226 3.17 -10.32 -9.31
CA TYR A 226 3.68 -9.38 -10.29
C TYR A 226 4.54 -8.35 -9.57
N LEU A 227 5.84 -8.40 -9.80
CA LEU A 227 6.81 -7.49 -9.21
C LEU A 227 7.18 -6.41 -10.22
N VAL A 228 6.72 -5.19 -9.94
CA VAL A 228 6.68 -4.10 -10.92
C VAL A 228 7.72 -3.04 -10.62
N GLY A 229 8.58 -2.78 -11.62
CA GLY A 229 9.55 -1.70 -11.60
C GLY A 229 10.57 -1.83 -10.46
N GLY A 230 10.81 -0.73 -9.79
CA GLY A 230 11.82 -0.59 -8.74
C GLY A 230 13.13 -0.04 -9.28
N MET A 231 14.21 -0.36 -8.58
CA MET A 231 15.52 0.20 -8.84
C MET A 231 16.61 -0.86 -8.68
N ALA A 232 17.37 -1.09 -9.74
CA ALA A 232 18.53 -1.97 -9.82
C ALA A 232 19.84 -1.24 -9.46
N ALA A 233 20.98 -1.92 -9.58
CA ALA A 233 22.29 -1.35 -9.29
C ALA A 233 22.56 -0.02 -10.04
N ALA A 234 23.50 0.78 -9.52
CA ALA A 234 23.85 2.10 -10.04
C ALA A 234 22.65 3.06 -10.18
N GLU A 235 21.67 2.97 -9.26
CA GLU A 235 20.46 3.81 -9.25
C GLU A 235 19.57 3.69 -10.50
N THR A 236 19.71 2.59 -11.26
CA THR A 236 18.94 2.36 -12.49
C THR A 236 17.48 2.06 -12.17
N ARG A 237 16.54 2.88 -12.65
CA ARG A 237 15.10 2.61 -12.49
C ARG A 237 14.64 1.59 -13.51
N LEU A 238 13.69 0.75 -13.12
CA LEU A 238 13.20 -0.36 -13.93
C LEU A 238 11.79 -0.08 -14.43
N SER A 239 11.53 -0.43 -15.68
CA SER A 239 10.19 -0.58 -16.28
C SER A 239 9.74 -2.04 -16.33
N SER A 240 10.68 -2.97 -16.12
CA SER A 240 10.46 -4.42 -16.17
C SER A 240 9.46 -4.90 -15.12
N VAL A 241 8.68 -5.91 -15.49
CA VAL A 241 7.85 -6.70 -14.57
C VAL A 241 8.41 -8.11 -14.50
N ASP A 242 8.65 -8.60 -13.29
CA ASP A 242 8.96 -10.02 -13.05
C ASP A 242 7.70 -10.69 -12.50
N ILE A 243 7.30 -11.83 -13.05
CA ILE A 243 6.12 -12.59 -12.63
C ILE A 243 6.57 -13.90 -11.99
N PHE A 244 6.26 -14.07 -10.71
CA PHE A 244 6.46 -15.33 -10.00
C PHE A 244 5.17 -16.16 -10.03
N ASP A 245 5.30 -17.40 -10.48
CA ASP A 245 4.25 -18.41 -10.37
C ASP A 245 4.52 -19.29 -9.15
N SER A 246 3.63 -19.23 -8.16
CA SER A 246 3.79 -20.01 -6.92
C SER A 246 3.57 -21.51 -7.12
N GLN A 247 2.84 -21.91 -8.16
CA GLN A 247 2.59 -23.32 -8.48
C GLN A 247 3.83 -23.98 -9.09
N THR A 248 4.54 -23.25 -9.95
CA THR A 248 5.78 -23.77 -10.59
C THR A 248 7.05 -23.35 -9.85
N GLY A 249 6.94 -22.44 -8.88
CA GLY A 249 8.08 -21.92 -8.12
C GLY A 249 9.09 -21.18 -9.00
N SER A 250 8.65 -20.51 -10.07
CA SER A 250 9.55 -19.93 -11.07
C SER A 250 9.20 -18.49 -11.43
N TRP A 251 10.23 -17.70 -11.73
CA TRP A 251 10.12 -16.34 -12.23
C TRP A 251 10.14 -16.32 -13.76
N THR A 252 9.30 -15.46 -14.35
CA THR A 252 9.27 -15.18 -15.79
C THR A 252 9.22 -13.68 -16.03
N ALA A 253 9.68 -13.22 -17.20
CA ALA A 253 9.52 -11.82 -17.58
C ALA A 253 8.06 -11.55 -17.97
N GLY A 254 7.50 -10.47 -17.43
CA GLY A 254 6.19 -9.95 -17.80
C GLY A 254 6.26 -8.81 -18.82
N PRO A 255 5.10 -8.25 -19.21
CA PRO A 255 5.04 -7.11 -20.11
C PRO A 255 5.69 -5.87 -19.50
N ASP A 256 6.64 -5.26 -20.21
CA ASP A 256 7.35 -4.07 -19.76
C ASP A 256 6.43 -2.83 -19.72
N MET A 257 6.54 -2.01 -18.68
CA MET A 257 5.72 -0.79 -18.49
C MET A 257 6.00 0.31 -19.52
N GLY A 258 7.13 0.26 -20.22
CA GLY A 258 7.66 1.30 -21.10
C GLY A 258 8.18 2.55 -20.35
N THR A 259 7.65 2.84 -19.16
CA THR A 259 8.13 3.92 -18.29
C THR A 259 8.79 3.33 -17.05
N ALA A 260 10.06 3.64 -16.83
CA ALA A 260 10.76 3.21 -15.63
C ALA A 260 10.20 3.91 -14.38
N ARG A 261 10.00 3.16 -13.29
CA ARG A 261 9.43 3.72 -12.05
C ARG A 261 10.01 3.03 -10.82
N SER A 262 10.45 3.82 -9.87
CA SER A 262 10.80 3.39 -8.50
C SER A 262 9.88 4.06 -7.48
N ALA A 263 9.66 3.42 -6.33
CA ALA A 263 8.78 3.92 -5.27
C ALA A 263 7.36 4.27 -5.74
N ALA A 264 6.91 3.59 -6.80
CA ALA A 264 5.51 3.53 -7.19
C ALA A 264 4.75 2.60 -6.25
N THR A 265 3.43 2.69 -6.28
CA THR A 265 2.56 1.75 -5.58
C THR A 265 1.80 0.90 -6.58
N VAL A 266 1.46 -0.31 -6.18
CA VAL A 266 0.59 -1.18 -6.98
C VAL A 266 -0.61 -1.64 -6.17
N THR A 267 -1.74 -1.76 -6.85
CA THR A 267 -2.94 -2.37 -6.29
C THR A 267 -3.67 -3.15 -7.37
N VAL A 268 -4.62 -3.99 -6.97
CA VAL A 268 -5.46 -4.76 -7.89
C VAL A 268 -6.89 -4.25 -7.78
N VAL A 269 -7.48 -3.92 -8.92
CA VAL A 269 -8.90 -3.55 -9.04
C VAL A 269 -9.49 -4.30 -10.22
N ASP A 270 -10.55 -5.07 -9.96
CA ASP A 270 -11.26 -5.88 -10.97
C ASP A 270 -10.32 -6.74 -11.82
N GLY A 271 -9.36 -7.40 -11.15
CA GLY A 271 -8.36 -8.27 -11.78
C GLY A 271 -7.23 -7.57 -12.55
N LYS A 272 -7.27 -6.24 -12.67
CA LYS A 272 -6.21 -5.44 -13.32
C LYS A 272 -5.26 -4.84 -12.29
N ILE A 273 -3.99 -4.69 -12.67
CA ILE A 273 -2.94 -4.16 -11.80
C ILE A 273 -2.73 -2.68 -12.11
N TYR A 274 -2.97 -1.82 -11.13
CA TYR A 274 -2.80 -0.38 -11.23
C TYR A 274 -1.46 0.01 -10.62
N VAL A 275 -0.58 0.60 -11.42
CA VAL A 275 0.72 1.15 -11.02
C VAL A 275 0.60 2.67 -10.92
N VAL A 276 0.80 3.21 -9.73
CA VAL A 276 0.45 4.60 -9.44
C VAL A 276 1.70 5.38 -9.02
N GLY A 277 1.92 6.52 -9.70
CA GLY A 277 2.97 7.48 -9.37
C GLY A 277 4.38 6.90 -9.44
N GLY A 278 5.20 7.28 -8.47
CA GLY A 278 6.62 6.89 -8.36
C GLY A 278 7.57 7.96 -8.89
N PHE A 279 8.82 7.55 -9.13
CA PHE A 279 9.90 8.39 -9.64
C PHE A 279 10.61 7.67 -10.79
N ASP A 280 10.67 8.31 -11.96
CA ASP A 280 11.31 7.78 -13.18
C ASP A 280 12.83 8.00 -13.23
N GLY A 281 13.30 8.98 -12.48
CA GLY A 281 14.70 9.38 -12.40
C GLY A 281 14.92 10.87 -12.57
N ASP A 282 13.94 11.54 -13.19
CA ASP A 282 13.93 12.98 -13.44
C ASP A 282 12.79 13.64 -12.67
N ALA A 283 11.59 13.06 -12.69
CA ALA A 283 10.37 13.64 -12.15
C ALA A 283 9.56 12.66 -11.28
N ARG A 284 8.87 13.23 -10.29
CA ARG A 284 7.80 12.51 -9.60
C ARG A 284 6.61 12.38 -10.54
N LEU A 285 6.00 11.20 -10.58
CA LEU A 285 4.92 10.88 -11.50
C LEU A 285 3.56 11.08 -10.82
N SER A 286 2.60 11.59 -11.59
CA SER A 286 1.16 11.48 -11.29
C SER A 286 0.47 10.42 -12.14
N SER A 287 1.10 9.99 -13.23
CA SER A 287 0.54 9.02 -14.17
C SER A 287 0.24 7.68 -13.50
N VAL A 288 -0.86 7.06 -13.96
CA VAL A 288 -1.27 5.70 -13.61
C VAL A 288 -1.11 4.82 -14.84
N GLN A 289 -0.51 3.65 -14.68
CA GLN A 289 -0.46 2.61 -15.72
C GLN A 289 -1.25 1.40 -15.25
N VAL A 290 -2.05 0.82 -16.13
CA VAL A 290 -2.92 -0.31 -15.82
C VAL A 290 -2.50 -1.49 -16.68
N LEU A 291 -2.04 -2.56 -16.04
CA LEU A 291 -1.77 -3.84 -16.70
C LEU A 291 -3.01 -4.71 -16.62
N ASP A 292 -3.42 -5.24 -17.76
CA ASP A 292 -4.35 -6.36 -17.84
C ASP A 292 -3.56 -7.68 -17.86
N PRO A 293 -3.59 -8.49 -16.78
CA PRO A 293 -2.82 -9.72 -16.71
C PRO A 293 -3.29 -10.82 -17.68
N GLN A 294 -4.52 -10.72 -18.21
CA GLN A 294 -5.06 -11.72 -19.14
C GLN A 294 -4.52 -11.51 -20.55
N THR A 295 -4.39 -10.26 -20.98
CA THR A 295 -3.90 -9.90 -22.33
C THR A 295 -2.42 -9.53 -22.35
N GLY A 296 -1.85 -9.19 -21.18
CA GLY A 296 -0.51 -8.63 -21.06
C GLY A 296 -0.39 -7.19 -21.57
N SER A 297 -1.51 -6.50 -21.82
CA SER A 297 -1.50 -5.15 -22.38
C SER A 297 -1.49 -4.07 -21.29
N TRP A 298 -0.72 -3.01 -21.54
CA TRP A 298 -0.75 -1.79 -20.73
C TRP A 298 -1.71 -0.75 -21.29
N ALA A 299 -2.39 -0.04 -20.40
CA ALA A 299 -3.18 1.14 -20.71
C ALA A 299 -2.85 2.29 -19.76
N ALA A 300 -3.06 3.53 -20.20
CA ALA A 300 -3.00 4.69 -19.32
C ALA A 300 -4.28 4.76 -18.48
N GLY A 301 -4.12 4.88 -17.16
CA GLY A 301 -5.19 5.25 -16.25
C GLY A 301 -5.27 6.77 -16.06
N PRO A 302 -6.33 7.29 -15.43
CA PRO A 302 -6.43 8.71 -15.13
C PRO A 302 -5.34 9.13 -14.13
N PRO A 303 -4.59 10.20 -14.42
CA PRO A 303 -3.49 10.63 -13.56
C PRO A 303 -4.00 11.12 -12.21
N MET A 304 -3.21 10.93 -11.16
CA MET A 304 -3.46 11.54 -9.85
C MET A 304 -3.53 13.07 -9.96
N PRO A 305 -4.39 13.74 -9.17
CA PRO A 305 -4.45 15.20 -9.13
C PRO A 305 -3.13 15.87 -8.73
N THR A 306 -2.28 15.16 -7.97
CA THR A 306 -0.96 15.63 -7.56
C THR A 306 0.10 14.56 -7.78
N ARG A 307 1.32 14.98 -8.10
CA ARG A 307 2.48 14.08 -8.18
C ARG A 307 2.82 13.57 -6.78
N ARG A 308 3.08 12.26 -6.65
CA ARG A 308 3.43 11.61 -5.37
C ARG A 308 4.45 10.51 -5.57
N THR A 309 5.35 10.35 -4.61
CA THR A 309 6.27 9.21 -4.48
C THR A 309 6.34 8.74 -3.03
N SER A 310 6.79 7.50 -2.80
CA SER A 310 6.86 6.89 -1.45
C SER A 310 5.53 6.94 -0.68
N HIS A 311 4.43 6.97 -1.43
CA HIS A 311 3.07 6.82 -0.92
C HIS A 311 2.75 5.33 -0.83
N VAL A 312 1.57 4.99 -0.32
CA VAL A 312 1.01 3.64 -0.35
C VAL A 312 -0.35 3.66 -1.04
N ALA A 313 -0.71 2.54 -1.66
CA ALA A 313 -2.01 2.32 -2.28
C ALA A 313 -2.75 1.18 -1.58
N ALA A 314 -4.07 1.30 -1.50
CA ALA A 314 -4.95 0.23 -1.04
C ALA A 314 -6.23 0.22 -1.89
N ALA A 315 -6.81 -0.96 -2.13
CA ALA A 315 -8.08 -1.10 -2.82
C ALA A 315 -9.15 -1.67 -1.88
N LEU A 316 -10.32 -1.03 -1.82
CA LEU A 316 -11.48 -1.51 -1.06
C LEU A 316 -12.62 -1.85 -2.00
N GLY A 317 -13.47 -2.82 -1.65
CA GLY A 317 -14.66 -3.15 -2.43
C GLY A 317 -14.38 -3.86 -3.76
N VAL A 318 -13.14 -4.31 -3.97
CA VAL A 318 -12.75 -5.20 -5.07
C VAL A 318 -13.21 -6.62 -4.76
N ARG A 319 -13.85 -7.28 -5.72
CA ARG A 319 -14.20 -8.72 -5.65
C ARG A 319 -13.43 -9.48 -6.71
#